data_AF-A0A2R4P2Z7-F1
#
_entry.id   AF-A0A2R4P2Z7-F1
#
_cell.length_a   1.000
_cell.length_b   1.000
_cell.length_c   1.000
_cell.angle_alpha   90.00
_cell.angle_beta   90.00
_cell.angle_gamma   90.00
#
_symmetry.space_group_name_H-M   'P 1'
#
loop_
_entity.id
_entity.type
_entity.pdbx_description
1 polymer ?
#
loop_
_entity_poly.entity_id
_entity_poly.type
_entity_poly.pdbx_seq_one_letter_code
_entity_poly.pdbx_strand_id
1 'polypeptide(L)'
;MPELNSIAFFYGDGESKEEALAELEEAFKFTIETALADGIKIPEPIDENAKVRINLTIPKGVLNAIDAVTSNRSAWLSELARKALAI
;
A
#
# COMPACT_ATOMS: atom_id res chain seq x y z
N MET A 1 -13.57 -18.04 11.99
CA MET A 1 -12.35 -17.25 11.74
C MET A 1 -12.63 -16.37 10.54
N PRO A 2 -12.45 -15.04 10.61
CA PRO A 2 -12.69 -14.17 9.45
C PRO A 2 -11.78 -14.59 8.31
N GLU A 3 -12.32 -14.63 7.09
CA GLU A 3 -11.50 -14.89 5.91
C GLU A 3 -10.49 -13.76 5.74
N LEU A 4 -9.20 -14.10 5.66
CA LEU A 4 -8.12 -13.17 5.31
C LEU A 4 -8.18 -12.86 3.81
N ASN A 5 -9.26 -12.20 3.39
CA ASN A 5 -9.33 -11.51 2.11
C ASN A 5 -8.66 -10.14 2.28
N SER A 6 -8.34 -9.43 1.19
CA SER A 6 -7.59 -8.16 1.20
C SER A 6 -8.10 -7.09 2.18
N ILE A 7 -9.32 -7.26 2.72
CA ILE A 7 -9.85 -6.54 3.88
C ILE A 7 -10.37 -7.59 4.86
N ALA A 8 -9.82 -7.60 6.08
CA ALA A 8 -10.33 -8.40 7.20
C ALA A 8 -10.89 -7.47 8.28
N PHE A 9 -12.08 -7.80 8.78
CA PHE A 9 -12.73 -7.05 9.84
C PHE A 9 -12.34 -7.64 11.21
N PHE A 10 -11.61 -6.85 11.99
CA PHE A 10 -11.28 -7.13 13.38
C PHE A 10 -12.12 -6.23 14.28
N TYR A 11 -12.54 -6.77 15.41
CA TYR A 11 -13.31 -6.05 16.41
C TYR A 11 -12.54 -6.15 17.72
N GLY A 12 -12.31 -5.01 18.35
CA GLY A 12 -11.91 -4.90 19.74
C GLY A 12 -13.05 -4.24 20.50
N ASP A 13 -13.25 -4.66 21.74
CA ASP A 13 -14.19 -4.09 22.69
C ASP A 13 -13.39 -3.40 23.81
N GLY A 14 -14.05 -2.56 24.59
CA GLY A 14 -13.38 -1.88 25.69
C GLY A 14 -14.23 -0.76 26.27
N GLU A 15 -14.05 -0.52 27.57
CA GLU A 15 -14.75 0.55 28.28
C GLU A 15 -14.20 1.93 27.88
N SER A 16 -12.99 1.96 27.32
CA SER A 16 -12.32 3.14 26.80
C SER A 16 -11.82 2.94 25.37
N LYS A 17 -11.63 4.05 24.64
CA LYS A 17 -11.06 4.02 23.27
C LYS A 17 -9.69 3.34 23.23
N GLU A 18 -8.87 3.53 24.26
CA GLU A 18 -7.51 3.00 24.35
C GLU A 18 -7.53 1.47 24.52
N GLU A 19 -8.45 0.98 25.35
CA GLU A 19 -8.66 -0.45 25.59
C GLU A 19 -9.21 -1.16 24.33
N ALA A 20 -10.21 -0.57 23.68
CA ALA A 20 -10.74 -1.09 22.42
C ALA A 20 -9.70 -1.16 21.30
N LEU A 21 -8.73 -0.22 21.29
CA LEU A 21 -7.62 -0.26 20.35
C LEU A 21 -6.63 -1.38 20.67
N ALA A 22 -6.31 -1.57 21.95
CA ALA A 22 -5.39 -2.61 22.41
C ALA A 22 -5.96 -4.02 22.15
N GLU A 23 -7.25 -4.25 22.41
CA GLU A 23 -7.88 -5.54 22.13
C GLU A 23 -7.95 -5.79 20.60
N LEU A 24 -8.16 -4.75 19.80
CA LEU A 24 -8.14 -4.86 18.34
C LEU A 24 -6.74 -5.25 17.82
N GLU A 25 -5.67 -4.68 18.37
CA GLU A 25 -4.29 -5.07 18.03
C GLU A 25 -4.00 -6.52 18.43
N GLU A 26 -4.50 -6.96 19.58
CA GLU A 26 -4.32 -8.32 20.07
C GLU A 26 -5.10 -9.34 19.21
N ALA A 27 -6.36 -9.04 18.86
CA ALA A 27 -7.18 -9.85 17.96
C ALA A 27 -6.54 -9.97 16.57
N PHE A 28 -5.95 -8.88 16.06
CA PHE A 28 -5.17 -8.91 14.82
C PHE A 28 -3.98 -9.88 14.92
N LYS A 29 -3.19 -9.77 15.98
CA LYS A 29 -2.00 -10.62 16.21
C LYS A 29 -2.37 -12.11 16.29
N PHE A 30 -3.37 -12.48 17.09
CA PHE A 30 -3.81 -13.87 17.21
C PHE A 30 -4.28 -14.46 15.89
N THR A 31 -4.96 -13.66 15.07
CA THR A 31 -5.44 -14.12 13.76
C THR A 31 -4.28 -14.41 12.82
N ILE A 32 -3.25 -13.56 12.81
CA ILE A 32 -2.04 -13.76 12.01
C ILE A 32 -1.25 -14.99 12.49
N GLU A 33 -1.09 -15.17 13.80
CA GLU A 33 -0.41 -16.35 14.36
C GLU A 33 -1.14 -17.66 14.01
N THR A 34 -2.47 -17.66 14.11
CA THR A 34 -3.29 -18.83 13.75
C THR A 34 -3.22 -19.10 12.24
N ALA A 35 -3.31 -18.07 11.41
CA ALA A 35 -3.20 -18.22 9.96
C ALA A 35 -1.84 -18.75 9.51
N LEU A 36 -0.76 -18.35 10.21
CA LEU A 36 0.59 -18.86 9.97
C LEU A 36 0.70 -20.34 10.35
N ALA A 37 0.09 -20.75 11.47
CA ALA A 37 0.06 -22.14 11.91
C ALA A 37 -0.74 -23.05 10.97
N ASP A 38 -1.86 -22.55 10.44
CA ASP A 38 -2.74 -23.28 9.53
C ASP A 38 -2.25 -23.27 8.07
N GLY A 39 -1.14 -22.58 7.78
CA GLY A 39 -0.58 -22.46 6.43
C GLY A 39 -1.46 -21.65 5.46
N ILE A 40 -2.35 -20.81 6.00
CA ILE A 40 -3.21 -19.93 5.22
C ILE A 40 -2.35 -18.82 4.62
N LYS A 41 -2.56 -18.52 3.33
CA LYS A 41 -1.86 -17.43 2.67
C LYS A 41 -2.28 -16.09 3.27
N ILE A 42 -1.38 -15.45 4.01
CA ILE A 42 -1.61 -14.11 4.58
C ILE A 42 -1.42 -13.09 3.45
N PRO A 43 -2.45 -12.28 3.11
CA PRO A 43 -2.28 -11.20 2.15
C PRO A 43 -1.38 -10.13 2.76
N GLU A 44 -0.25 -9.86 2.10
CA GLU A 44 0.59 -8.72 2.46
C GLU A 44 -0.16 -7.42 2.16
N PRO A 45 0.03 -6.37 2.98
CA PRO A 45 -0.52 -5.06 2.66
C PRO A 45 -0.04 -4.65 1.26
N ILE A 46 -0.98 -4.24 0.40
CA ILE A 46 -0.64 -3.71 -0.91
C ILE A 46 0.23 -2.48 -0.66
N ASP A 47 1.51 -2.59 -0.99
CA ASP A 47 2.39 -1.43 -0.94
C ASP A 47 1.96 -0.47 -2.04
N GLU A 48 1.13 0.52 -1.70
CA GLU A 48 0.74 1.60 -2.60
C GLU A 48 1.96 2.40 -3.10
N ASN A 49 3.11 2.25 -2.43
CA ASN A 49 4.39 2.82 -2.83
C ASN A 49 5.29 1.81 -3.57
N ALA A 50 4.78 0.64 -3.94
CA ALA A 50 5.52 -0.31 -4.76
C ALA A 50 5.90 0.33 -6.10
N LYS A 51 7.19 0.59 -6.28
CA LYS A 51 7.73 1.22 -7.50
C LYS A 51 8.15 0.15 -8.49
N VAL A 52 7.52 0.13 -9.65
CA VAL A 52 7.94 -0.70 -10.78
C VAL A 52 8.85 0.11 -11.70
N ARG A 53 10.05 -0.42 -12.01
CA ARG A 53 10.95 0.19 -13.00
C ARG A 53 10.50 -0.20 -14.40
N ILE A 54 10.30 0.80 -15.26
CA ILE A 54 9.91 0.64 -16.65
C ILE A 54 10.93 1.28 -17.58
N ASN A 55 11.02 0.77 -18.82
CA ASN A 55 11.75 1.42 -19.91
C ASN A 55 10.75 2.10 -20.84
N LEU A 56 11.07 3.30 -21.30
CA LEU A 56 10.19 4.10 -22.15
C LEU A 56 11.01 4.82 -23.24
N THR A 57 10.39 5.04 -24.39
CA THR A 57 10.98 5.80 -25.50
C THR A 57 10.30 7.15 -25.60
N ILE A 58 11.08 8.23 -25.55
CA ILE A 58 10.59 9.61 -25.66
C ILE A 58 11.52 10.45 -26.53
N PRO A 59 10.99 11.47 -27.23
CA PRO A 59 11.82 12.37 -28.03
C PRO A 59 12.88 13.09 -27.18
N LYS A 60 14.08 13.24 -27.73
CA LYS A 60 15.22 13.87 -27.02
C LYS A 60 14.90 15.28 -26.51
N GLY A 61 14.19 16.08 -27.30
CA GLY A 61 13.79 17.43 -26.90
C GLY A 61 12.86 17.45 -25.68
N VAL A 62 11.94 16.47 -25.60
CA VAL A 62 11.03 16.32 -24.47
C VAL A 62 11.79 15.88 -23.23
N LEU A 63 12.71 14.90 -23.36
CA LEU A 63 13.54 14.47 -22.25
C LEU A 63 14.37 15.62 -21.67
N ASN A 64 15.01 16.42 -22.54
CA ASN A 64 15.78 17.58 -22.12
C ASN A 64 14.92 18.64 -21.41
N ALA A 65 13.68 18.85 -21.87
CA ALA A 65 12.76 19.78 -21.23
C ALA A 65 12.33 19.29 -19.83
N ILE A 66 12.10 17.98 -19.68
CA ILE A 66 11.80 17.38 -18.37
C ILE A 66 13.01 17.56 -17.42
N ASP A 67 14.21 17.29 -17.91
CA ASP A 67 15.46 17.43 -17.13
C ASP A 67 15.73 18.86 -16.66
N ALA A 68 15.25 19.86 -17.41
CA ALA A 68 15.38 21.26 -17.02
C ALA A 68 14.43 21.65 -15.87
N VAL A 69 13.34 20.90 -15.67
CA VAL A 69 12.28 21.22 -14.70
C VAL A 69 12.37 20.35 -13.44
N THR A 70 12.94 19.15 -13.53
CA THR A 70 13.03 18.22 -12.40
C THR A 70 14.33 17.43 -12.38
N SER A 71 14.84 17.17 -11.17
CA SER A 71 15.93 16.22 -10.93
C SER A 71 15.43 14.78 -10.73
N ASN A 72 14.10 14.59 -10.58
CA ASN A 72 13.47 13.29 -10.39
C ASN A 72 12.36 13.07 -11.43
N ARG A 73 12.74 12.48 -12.57
CA ARG A 73 11.83 12.16 -13.68
C ARG A 73 10.70 11.23 -13.27
N SER A 74 10.98 10.25 -12.41
CA SER A 74 9.98 9.24 -12.01
C SER A 74 8.87 9.89 -11.18
N ALA A 75 9.22 10.71 -10.19
CA ALA A 75 8.23 11.41 -9.38
C ALA A 75 7.39 12.37 -10.24
N TRP A 76 8.03 13.12 -11.13
CA TRP A 76 7.36 14.07 -12.01
C TRP A 76 6.38 13.40 -12.99
N LEU A 77 6.81 12.30 -13.63
CA LEU A 77 5.94 11.52 -14.50
C LEU A 77 4.78 10.87 -13.74
N SER A 78 5.03 10.35 -12.53
CA SER A 78 3.98 9.78 -11.69
C SER A 78 2.92 10.81 -11.28
N GLU A 79 3.33 12.02 -10.92
CA GLU A 79 2.39 13.09 -10.57
C GLU A 79 1.51 13.50 -11.77
N LEU A 80 2.09 13.61 -12.95
CA LEU A 80 1.33 13.91 -14.16
C LEU A 80 0.39 12.76 -14.55
N ALA A 81 0.85 11.51 -14.42
CA ALA A 81 0.00 10.35 -14.66
C ALA A 81 -1.18 10.32 -13.69
N ARG A 82 -0.96 10.58 -12.40
CA ARG A 82 -2.03 10.71 -11.38
C ARG A 82 -3.05 11.78 -11.76
N LYS A 83 -2.58 12.98 -12.13
CA LYS A 83 -3.44 14.08 -12.61
C LYS A 83 -4.25 13.70 -13.84
N ALA A 84 -3.65 12.99 -14.80
CA ALA A 84 -4.31 12.59 -16.04
C ALA A 84 -5.33 11.44 -15.83
N LEU A 85 -5.04 10.54 -14.89
CA LEU A 85 -5.89 9.38 -14.58
C LEU A 85 -6.93 9.67 -13.49
N ALA A 86 -6.87 10.83 -12.84
CA ALA A 86 -7.69 11.21 -11.69
C ALA A 86 -7.61 10.21 -10.52
N ILE A 87 -6.40 9.72 -10.24
CA ILE A 87 -6.06 8.82 -9.11
C ILE A 87 -5.02 9.43 -8.18
#